data_AF-A0ABC8K6H3-F1
#
_entry.id   AF-A0ABC8K6H3-F1
#
_cell.length_a   1.000
_cell.length_b   1.000
_cell.length_c   1.000
_cell.angle_alpha   90.00
_cell.angle_beta   90.00
_cell.angle_gamma   90.00
#
_symmetry.space_group_name_H-M   'P 1'
#
loop_
_entity.id
_entity.type
_entity.pdbx_description
1 polymer ?
#
loop_
_entity_poly.entity_id
_entity_poly.type
_entity_poly.pdbx_seq_one_letter_code
_entity_poly.pdbx_strand_id
1 'polypeptide(L)'
;MNCTNFHIYSSEKGIWTSKKLHCPCYIPYQHPMSLNGTLYVLSQIDFELPDPGVLLAHDFYSESDEFLVIPLPDHSDQKYKRAFSTSGGFVMYIKTLGQEVGDVLKVWRLKNNEECWQHLWEIRLTFIPWSDIGYYAPMAMHPLDSNIVYVWSLTNRYLVACNLRTQTSSKCYGNDDHQDCFVNNSFIGEYMDLIHGSIWGYGAAVTLFQFVLPTWMESVPCPPKTEMIDTTSLYSHTATIRKRKRDNGE
;
A
#
# COMPACT_ATOMS: atom_id res chain seq x y z
N MET A 1 3.38 18.78 18.31
CA MET A 1 2.61 18.90 17.06
C MET A 1 3.59 19.06 15.91
N ASN A 2 3.60 18.10 14.99
CA ASN A 2 4.42 18.20 13.79
C ASN A 2 3.64 18.90 12.70
N CYS A 3 4.36 19.69 11.91
CA CYS A 3 3.76 20.46 10.86
C CYS A 3 4.39 20.11 9.52
N THR A 4 3.57 19.61 8.60
CA THR A 4 4.00 19.15 7.29
C THR A 4 3.33 20.01 6.22
N ASN A 5 4.11 20.48 5.26
CA ASN A 5 3.59 21.20 4.11
C ASN A 5 3.29 20.20 2.99
N PHE A 6 2.09 20.26 2.44
CA PHE A 6 1.67 19.47 1.30
C PHE A 6 1.44 20.36 0.08
N HIS A 7 1.85 19.87 -1.08
CA HIS A 7 1.46 20.43 -2.37
C HIS A 7 0.32 19.60 -2.93
N ILE A 8 -0.79 20.25 -3.27
CA ILE A 8 -2.02 19.60 -3.72
C ILE A 8 -2.34 20.12 -5.12
N TYR A 9 -2.47 19.20 -6.06
CA TYR A 9 -2.91 19.51 -7.42
C TYR A 9 -4.41 19.26 -7.56
N SER A 10 -5.12 20.25 -8.09
CA SER A 10 -6.51 20.11 -8.51
C SER A 10 -6.56 19.99 -10.02
N SER A 11 -6.98 18.83 -10.54
CA SER A 11 -7.20 18.62 -11.97
C SER A 11 -8.35 19.48 -12.52
N GLU A 12 -9.38 19.73 -11.71
CA GLU A 12 -10.52 20.58 -12.07
C GLU A 12 -10.09 22.04 -12.29
N LYS A 13 -9.25 22.57 -11.39
CA LYS A 13 -8.78 23.97 -11.45
C LYS A 13 -7.48 24.13 -12.25
N GLY A 14 -6.76 23.03 -12.51
CA GLY A 14 -5.46 23.03 -13.17
C GLY A 14 -4.35 23.72 -12.37
N ILE A 15 -4.49 23.88 -11.04
CA ILE A 15 -3.55 24.63 -10.20
C ILE A 15 -3.00 23.81 -9.04
N TRP A 16 -1.77 24.15 -8.66
CA TRP A 16 -1.14 23.69 -7.42
C TRP A 16 -1.45 24.65 -6.27
N THR A 17 -1.75 24.07 -5.11
CA THR A 17 -1.93 24.80 -3.86
C THR A 17 -1.02 24.23 -2.79
N SER A 18 -0.65 25.06 -1.81
CA SER A 18 0.17 24.63 -0.68
C SER A 18 -0.67 24.70 0.58
N LYS A 19 -0.85 23.56 1.27
CA LYS A 19 -1.55 23.49 2.54
C LYS A 19 -0.59 23.04 3.63
N LYS A 20 -0.66 23.72 4.77
CA LYS A 20 0.13 23.42 5.95
C LYS A 20 -0.76 22.64 6.92
N LEU A 21 -0.38 21.41 7.24
CA LEU A 21 -1.15 20.53 8.12
C LEU A 21 -0.44 20.35 9.45
N HIS A 22 -1.23 20.48 10.52
CA HIS A 22 -0.80 20.17 11.89
C HIS A 22 -1.28 18.76 12.22
N CYS A 23 -0.39 17.78 12.05
CA CYS A 23 -0.76 16.40 12.32
C CYS A 23 -0.76 16.12 13.84
N PRO A 24 -1.79 15.45 14.37
CA PRO A 24 -1.83 15.06 15.78
C PRO A 24 -0.76 14.03 16.14
N CYS A 25 -0.28 13.24 15.18
CA CYS A 25 0.80 12.28 15.36
C CYS A 25 2.08 12.70 14.62
N TYR A 26 3.22 12.14 15.02
CA TYR A 26 4.38 12.10 14.13
C TYR A 26 3.90 11.38 12.87
N ILE A 27 3.84 12.05 11.72
CA ILE A 27 3.77 11.35 10.44
C ILE A 27 5.20 10.88 10.25
N PRO A 28 5.55 9.61 10.54
CA PRO A 28 6.82 9.11 10.07
C PRO A 28 6.88 9.36 8.56
N TYR A 29 8.07 9.54 8.01
CA TYR A 29 8.30 9.58 6.56
C TYR A 29 7.74 8.36 5.79
N GLN A 30 7.02 7.46 6.46
CA GLN A 30 6.38 6.27 5.97
C GLN A 30 5.01 6.62 5.36
N HIS A 31 5.09 6.94 4.06
CA HIS A 31 4.14 6.56 3.01
C HIS A 31 2.64 6.77 3.32
N PRO A 32 2.20 8.05 3.35
CA PRO A 32 0.78 8.35 3.37
C PRO A 32 0.13 7.98 2.04
N MET A 33 -1.17 7.68 2.08
CA MET A 33 -1.99 7.41 0.91
C MET A 33 -2.87 8.59 0.59
N SER A 34 -3.08 8.88 -0.69
CA SER A 34 -4.14 9.79 -1.13
C SER A 34 -5.18 9.06 -1.96
N LEU A 35 -6.45 9.42 -1.76
CA LEU A 35 -7.57 8.96 -2.58
C LEU A 35 -8.63 10.07 -2.61
N ASN A 36 -9.00 10.51 -3.82
CA ASN A 36 -10.02 11.54 -4.04
C ASN A 36 -9.84 12.81 -3.20
N GLY A 37 -8.60 13.29 -3.06
CA GLY A 37 -8.31 14.50 -2.27
C GLY A 37 -8.22 14.29 -0.75
N THR A 38 -8.48 13.08 -0.27
CA THR A 38 -8.29 12.74 1.14
C THR A 38 -6.93 12.08 1.36
N LEU A 39 -6.17 12.58 2.34
CA LEU A 39 -4.95 11.99 2.85
C LEU A 39 -5.30 10.95 3.93
N TYR A 40 -4.69 9.78 3.86
CA TYR A 40 -4.80 8.73 4.86
C TYR A 40 -3.43 8.41 5.44
N VAL A 41 -3.35 8.41 6.76
CA VAL A 41 -2.11 8.17 7.51
C VAL A 41 -2.40 7.14 8.60
N LEU A 42 -1.61 6.08 8.65
CA LEU A 42 -1.70 5.14 9.77
C LEU A 42 -1.04 5.78 10.99
N SER A 43 -1.83 6.01 12.04
CA SER A 43 -1.30 6.42 13.34
C SER A 43 -0.84 5.17 14.06
N GLN A 44 0.46 4.88 13.99
CA GLN A 44 1.09 3.87 14.80
C GLN A 44 2.03 4.57 15.77
N ILE A 45 1.56 4.74 17.01
CA ILE A 45 2.30 5.48 18.04
C ILE A 45 3.43 4.62 18.63
N ASP A 46 3.34 3.30 18.54
CA ASP A 46 4.45 2.39 18.83
C ASP A 46 4.20 1.00 18.23
N PHE A 47 5.25 0.33 17.76
CA PHE A 47 5.19 -1.07 17.31
C PHE A 47 5.11 -2.06 18.49
N GLU A 48 5.26 -1.58 19.72
CA GLU A 48 5.34 -2.38 20.95
C GLU A 48 4.05 -2.36 21.79
N LEU A 49 3.08 -1.51 21.47
CA LEU A 49 1.81 -1.44 22.18
C LEU A 49 0.72 -2.25 21.45
N PRO A 50 -0.13 -3.00 22.17
CA PRO A 50 -1.19 -3.83 21.59
C PRO A 50 -2.39 -3.03 21.05
N ASP A 51 -2.23 -1.71 20.85
CA ASP A 51 -3.30 -0.89 20.30
C ASP A 51 -3.54 -1.33 18.83
N PRO A 52 -4.79 -1.65 18.43
CA PRO A 52 -5.13 -1.92 17.04
C PRO A 52 -4.60 -0.85 16.08
N GLY A 53 -4.40 0.38 16.54
CA GLY A 53 -4.04 1.54 15.74
C GLY A 53 -5.28 2.14 15.08
N VAL A 54 -5.13 3.37 14.61
CA VAL A 54 -6.20 4.12 13.93
C VAL A 54 -5.68 4.63 12.59
N LEU A 55 -6.59 4.67 11.61
CA LEU A 55 -6.33 5.35 10.35
C LEU A 55 -6.83 6.79 10.48
N LEU A 56 -5.92 7.74 10.33
CA LEU A 56 -6.25 9.16 10.29
C LEU A 56 -6.57 9.55 8.84
N ALA A 57 -7.68 10.25 8.64
CA ALA A 57 -8.06 10.79 7.34
C ALA A 57 -8.17 12.31 7.39
N HIS A 58 -7.64 13.01 6.40
CA HIS A 58 -7.80 14.45 6.24
C HIS A 58 -8.19 14.79 4.81
N ASP A 59 -9.37 15.39 4.65
CA ASP A 59 -9.83 15.90 3.35
C ASP A 59 -9.22 17.28 3.10
N PHE A 60 -8.36 17.36 2.08
CA PHE A 60 -7.72 18.61 1.70
C PHE A 60 -8.71 19.66 1.20
N TYR A 61 -9.88 19.25 0.72
CA TYR A 61 -10.91 20.11 0.17
C TYR A 61 -12.02 20.46 1.18
N SER A 62 -11.95 19.93 2.40
CA SER A 62 -12.83 20.30 3.50
C SER A 62 -12.47 21.67 4.07
N GLU A 63 -13.48 22.37 4.63
CA GLU A 63 -13.29 23.62 5.38
C GLU A 63 -12.59 23.38 6.74
N SER A 64 -12.61 22.13 7.23
CA SER A 64 -11.95 21.75 8.49
C SER A 64 -10.50 21.31 8.27
N ASP A 65 -9.62 21.73 9.17
CA ASP A 65 -8.24 21.25 9.26
C ASP A 65 -8.08 20.04 10.19
N GLU A 66 -9.20 19.49 10.69
CA GLU A 66 -9.19 18.33 11.57
C GLU A 66 -8.92 17.02 10.81
N PHE A 67 -8.45 16.03 11.57
CA PHE A 67 -8.33 14.67 11.11
C PHE A 67 -9.52 13.86 11.62
N LEU A 68 -10.15 13.12 10.72
CA LEU A 68 -11.04 12.05 11.10
C LEU A 68 -10.22 10.87 11.64
N VAL A 69 -10.64 10.34 12.78
CA VAL A 69 -10.02 9.16 13.41
C VAL A 69 -10.88 7.93 13.12
N ILE A 70 -10.34 7.00 12.33
CA ILE A 70 -11.04 5.79 11.91
C ILE A 70 -10.43 4.59 12.64
N PRO A 71 -11.15 3.96 13.58
CA PRO A 71 -10.70 2.74 14.24
C PRO A 71 -10.50 1.62 13.22
N LEU A 72 -9.43 0.82 13.38
CA LEU A 72 -9.25 -0.38 12.56
C LEU A 72 -10.24 -1.47 12.99
N PRO A 73 -10.68 -2.33 12.04
CA PRO A 73 -11.83 -3.21 12.26
C PRO A 73 -11.57 -4.38 13.20
N ASP A 74 -10.33 -4.63 13.60
CA ASP A 74 -9.99 -5.80 14.39
C ASP A 74 -8.90 -5.56 15.45
N HIS A 75 -9.08 -6.22 16.59
CA HIS A 75 -8.29 -6.03 17.82
C HIS A 75 -7.54 -7.30 18.25
N SER A 76 -7.21 -8.21 17.32
CA SER A 76 -6.64 -9.49 17.72
C SER A 76 -5.20 -9.36 18.23
N ASP A 77 -4.92 -9.93 19.41
CA ASP A 77 -3.56 -10.15 19.94
C ASP A 77 -2.76 -11.23 19.19
N GLN A 78 -3.31 -11.73 18.07
CA GLN A 78 -2.65 -12.73 17.25
C GLN A 78 -1.50 -12.13 16.45
N LYS A 79 -0.54 -12.98 16.12
CA LYS A 79 0.54 -12.70 15.18
C LYS A 79 -0.03 -12.20 13.85
N TYR A 80 0.23 -10.95 13.49
CA TYR A 80 -0.32 -10.37 12.25
C TYR A 80 0.70 -9.59 11.43
N LYS A 81 0.37 -9.45 10.15
CA LYS A 81 0.95 -8.49 9.21
C LYS A 81 -0.20 -7.79 8.50
N ARG A 82 -0.05 -6.50 8.24
CA ARG A 82 -1.11 -5.71 7.62
C ARG A 82 -0.59 -4.82 6.52
N ALA A 83 -1.46 -4.52 5.57
CA ALA A 83 -1.23 -3.53 4.54
C ALA A 83 -2.51 -2.71 4.35
N PHE A 84 -2.33 -1.48 3.90
CA PHE A 84 -3.41 -0.69 3.36
C PHE A 84 -3.25 -0.66 1.84
N SER A 85 -4.32 -0.37 1.08
CA SER A 85 -4.22 -0.12 -0.36
C SER A 85 -5.39 0.69 -0.88
N THR A 86 -5.39 0.99 -2.19
CA THR A 86 -6.59 1.44 -2.90
C THR A 86 -7.00 0.41 -3.93
N SER A 87 -8.30 0.19 -4.09
CA SER A 87 -8.85 -0.66 -5.15
C SER A 87 -10.28 -0.25 -5.47
N GLY A 88 -10.59 -0.11 -6.76
CA GLY A 88 -11.93 0.25 -7.22
C GLY A 88 -12.44 1.60 -6.68
N GLY A 89 -11.53 2.52 -6.35
CA GLY A 89 -11.89 3.81 -5.74
C GLY A 89 -12.19 3.75 -4.24
N PHE A 90 -11.82 2.67 -3.55
CA PHE A 90 -11.96 2.52 -2.10
C PHE A 90 -10.62 2.36 -1.42
N VAL A 91 -10.56 2.77 -0.15
CA VAL A 91 -9.48 2.39 0.77
C VAL A 91 -9.70 0.95 1.21
N MET A 92 -8.65 0.14 1.09
CA MET A 92 -8.63 -1.27 1.42
C MET A 92 -7.71 -1.50 2.62
N TYR A 93 -8.14 -2.35 3.53
CA TYR A 93 -7.33 -2.87 4.63
C TYR A 93 -7.17 -4.36 4.46
N ILE A 94 -5.92 -4.83 4.46
CA ILE A 94 -5.56 -6.23 4.30
C ILE A 94 -4.84 -6.64 5.57
N LYS A 95 -5.24 -7.76 6.17
CA LYS A 95 -4.56 -8.33 7.32
C LYS A 95 -4.37 -9.83 7.12
N THR A 96 -3.16 -10.28 7.34
CA THR A 96 -2.84 -11.70 7.46
C THR A 96 -2.71 -12.02 8.94
N LEU A 97 -3.30 -13.14 9.37
CA LEU A 97 -3.30 -13.62 10.75
C LEU A 97 -2.65 -14.99 10.81
N GLY A 98 -1.62 -15.11 11.65
CA GLY A 98 -1.00 -16.38 12.00
C GLY A 98 -1.88 -17.17 12.95
N GLN A 99 -2.33 -18.35 12.53
CA GLN A 99 -3.16 -19.25 13.35
C GLN A 99 -2.58 -20.66 13.40
N GLU A 100 -2.92 -21.41 14.45
CA GLU A 100 -2.47 -22.80 14.62
C GLU A 100 -2.91 -23.70 13.45
N VAL A 101 -4.06 -23.42 12.85
CA VAL A 101 -4.63 -24.18 11.73
C VAL A 101 -4.52 -23.39 10.41
N GLY A 102 -3.32 -22.88 10.15
CA GLY A 102 -2.98 -22.19 8.91
C GLY A 102 -3.50 -20.75 8.84
N ASP A 103 -2.78 -19.94 8.07
CA ASP A 103 -2.97 -18.50 8.12
C ASP A 103 -4.22 -18.04 7.39
N VAL A 104 -4.81 -16.98 7.93
CA VAL A 104 -6.03 -16.37 7.41
C VAL A 104 -5.71 -15.00 6.86
N LEU A 105 -6.15 -14.73 5.63
CA LEU A 105 -6.16 -13.41 5.03
C LEU A 105 -7.57 -12.82 5.13
N LYS A 106 -7.64 -11.63 5.71
CA LYS A 106 -8.86 -10.83 5.82
C LYS A 106 -8.72 -9.53 5.03
N VAL A 107 -9.79 -9.13 4.37
CA VAL A 107 -9.86 -7.88 3.60
C VAL A 107 -11.10 -7.10 3.97
N TRP A 108 -10.91 -5.81 4.23
CA TRP A 108 -11.98 -4.84 4.47
C TRP A 108 -11.87 -3.69 3.48
N ARG A 109 -13.02 -3.07 3.18
CA ARG A 109 -13.11 -1.79 2.48
C ARG A 109 -13.64 -0.72 3.42
N LEU A 110 -13.09 0.48 3.36
CA LEU A 110 -13.65 1.63 4.05
C LEU A 110 -14.88 2.13 3.27
N LYS A 111 -16.02 2.29 3.94
CA LYS A 111 -17.20 2.90 3.32
C LYS A 111 -17.06 4.42 3.29
N ASN A 112 -17.29 5.03 2.14
CA ASN A 112 -17.17 6.47 1.94
C ASN A 112 -18.09 7.32 2.83
N ASN A 113 -19.24 6.79 3.25
CA ASN A 113 -20.30 7.58 3.91
C ASN A 113 -20.53 7.25 5.38
N GLU A 114 -19.96 6.15 5.88
CA GLU A 114 -20.27 5.63 7.22
C GLU A 114 -19.04 5.50 8.11
N GLU A 115 -17.86 5.92 7.62
CA GLU A 115 -16.59 5.91 8.36
C GLU A 115 -16.28 4.56 9.01
N CYS A 116 -16.84 3.49 8.43
CA CYS A 116 -16.79 2.15 8.98
C CYS A 116 -16.24 1.19 7.95
N TRP A 117 -15.59 0.15 8.46
CA TRP A 117 -15.04 -0.91 7.65
C TRP A 117 -16.11 -1.93 7.31
N GLN A 118 -16.22 -2.25 6.03
CA GLN A 118 -16.98 -3.38 5.54
C GLN A 118 -16.05 -4.55 5.26
N HIS A 119 -16.28 -5.65 5.94
CA HIS A 119 -15.60 -6.92 5.66
C HIS A 119 -15.99 -7.46 4.27
N LEU A 120 -15.00 -7.89 3.49
CA LEU A 120 -15.19 -8.43 2.14
C LEU A 120 -14.78 -9.89 2.03
N TRP A 121 -13.60 -10.24 2.56
CA TRP A 121 -13.01 -11.55 2.38
C TRP A 121 -12.40 -12.04 3.69
N GLU A 122 -12.61 -13.32 3.96
CA GLU A 122 -11.89 -14.09 4.98
C GLU A 122 -11.58 -15.45 4.36
N ILE A 123 -10.31 -15.68 4.02
CA ILE A 123 -9.87 -16.90 3.34
C ILE A 123 -8.64 -17.48 4.02
N ARG A 124 -8.52 -18.81 3.98
CA ARG A 124 -7.27 -19.48 4.38
C ARG A 124 -6.27 -19.40 3.25
N LEU A 125 -5.01 -19.09 3.54
CA LEU A 125 -3.96 -18.94 2.53
C LEU A 125 -3.38 -20.29 2.04
N THR A 126 -4.06 -21.41 2.28
CA THR A 126 -3.60 -22.76 1.95
C THR A 126 -3.31 -23.00 0.46
N PHE A 127 -3.80 -22.14 -0.43
CA PHE A 127 -3.52 -22.19 -1.87
C PHE A 127 -2.16 -21.57 -2.25
N ILE A 128 -1.49 -20.89 -1.32
CA ILE A 128 -0.11 -20.45 -1.47
C ILE A 128 0.79 -21.52 -0.80
N PRO A 129 1.67 -22.20 -1.54
CA PRO A 129 2.56 -23.20 -0.96
C PRO A 129 3.42 -22.60 0.16
N TRP A 130 3.44 -23.27 1.32
CA TRP A 130 4.17 -22.86 2.52
C TRP A 130 3.81 -21.44 2.99
N SER A 131 2.54 -21.06 2.89
CA SER A 131 2.00 -19.80 3.39
C SER A 131 2.05 -19.72 4.92
N ASP A 132 3.23 -19.43 5.44
CA ASP A 132 3.40 -18.90 6.78
C ASP A 132 3.55 -17.37 6.64
N ILE A 133 2.83 -16.64 7.47
CA ILE A 133 2.86 -15.19 7.60
C ILE A 133 4.26 -14.71 7.96
N GLY A 134 5.10 -15.57 8.55
CA GLY A 134 6.54 -15.36 8.69
C GLY A 134 7.23 -15.09 7.34
N TYR A 135 6.82 -15.79 6.27
CA TYR A 135 7.43 -15.71 4.94
C TYR A 135 6.66 -14.83 3.94
N TYR A 136 5.39 -14.51 4.21
CA TYR A 136 4.55 -13.75 3.30
C TYR A 136 4.00 -12.48 3.95
N ALA A 137 4.14 -11.35 3.27
CA ALA A 137 3.61 -10.07 3.71
C ALA A 137 2.56 -9.54 2.73
N PRO A 138 1.35 -9.15 3.19
CA PRO A 138 0.39 -8.47 2.32
C PRO A 138 0.98 -7.14 1.86
N MET A 139 0.72 -6.76 0.60
CA MET A 139 1.29 -5.54 0.00
C MET A 139 0.20 -4.59 -0.47
N ALA A 140 -0.68 -5.04 -1.36
CA ALA A 140 -1.64 -4.17 -2.03
C ALA A 140 -2.82 -4.98 -2.59
N MET A 141 -3.90 -4.29 -2.92
CA MET A 141 -4.96 -4.83 -3.78
C MET A 141 -4.69 -4.39 -5.22
N HIS A 142 -5.18 -5.13 -6.21
CA HIS A 142 -5.16 -4.65 -7.60
C HIS A 142 -6.05 -3.40 -7.73
N PRO A 143 -5.58 -2.33 -8.39
CA PRO A 143 -6.25 -1.02 -8.39
C PRO A 143 -7.64 -1.06 -9.03
N LEU A 144 -7.86 -1.97 -9.97
CA LEU A 144 -9.14 -2.13 -10.69
C LEU A 144 -9.93 -3.40 -10.30
N ASP A 145 -9.28 -4.40 -9.69
CA ASP A 145 -9.91 -5.69 -9.39
C ASP A 145 -9.75 -6.01 -7.90
N SER A 146 -10.79 -5.67 -7.13
CA SER A 146 -10.82 -5.92 -5.68
C SER A 146 -10.83 -7.40 -5.27
N ASN A 147 -10.80 -8.34 -6.24
CA ASN A 147 -10.62 -9.76 -5.98
C ASN A 147 -9.15 -10.19 -6.04
N ILE A 148 -8.22 -9.32 -6.44
CA ILE A 148 -6.80 -9.68 -6.53
C ILE A 148 -6.04 -8.97 -5.41
N VAL A 149 -5.38 -9.76 -4.57
CA VAL A 149 -4.45 -9.27 -3.55
C VAL A 149 -3.02 -9.64 -3.92
N TYR A 150 -2.10 -8.71 -3.73
CA TYR A 150 -0.67 -8.91 -3.92
C TYR A 150 0.01 -9.19 -2.59
N VAL A 151 0.78 -10.27 -2.56
CA VAL A 151 1.52 -10.73 -1.39
C VAL A 151 2.99 -10.89 -1.78
N TRP A 152 3.89 -10.39 -0.95
CA TRP A 152 5.32 -10.52 -1.16
C TRP A 152 5.87 -11.75 -0.43
N SER A 153 6.59 -12.59 -1.17
CA SER A 153 7.38 -13.69 -0.57
C SER A 153 8.72 -13.14 -0.10
N LEU A 154 8.92 -13.04 1.21
CA LEU A 154 10.16 -12.56 1.84
C LEU A 154 11.36 -13.44 1.49
N THR A 155 11.19 -14.76 1.50
CA THR A 155 12.27 -15.73 1.24
C THR A 155 12.71 -15.70 -0.22
N ASN A 156 11.76 -15.80 -1.14
CA ASN A 156 12.05 -15.92 -2.56
C ASN A 156 12.11 -14.58 -3.32
N ARG A 157 11.81 -13.46 -2.65
CA ARG A 157 11.87 -12.10 -3.19
C ARG A 157 11.07 -11.89 -4.48
N TYR A 158 9.83 -12.36 -4.51
CA TYR A 158 8.90 -12.09 -5.61
C TYR A 158 7.50 -11.76 -5.10
N LEU A 159 6.73 -11.08 -5.95
CA LEU A 159 5.32 -10.77 -5.72
C LEU A 159 4.41 -11.89 -6.26
N VAL A 160 3.35 -12.17 -5.53
CA VAL A 160 2.32 -13.15 -5.87
C VAL A 160 0.97 -12.45 -5.97
N ALA A 161 0.31 -12.57 -7.12
CA ALA A 161 -1.08 -12.21 -7.28
C ALA A 161 -1.96 -13.37 -6.81
N CYS A 162 -2.87 -13.09 -5.88
CA CYS A 162 -3.80 -14.07 -5.33
C CYS A 162 -5.22 -13.64 -5.67
N ASN A 163 -5.94 -14.48 -6.41
CA ASN A 163 -7.34 -14.26 -6.70
C ASN A 163 -8.18 -14.81 -5.54
N LEU A 164 -8.81 -13.92 -4.79
CA LEU A 164 -9.61 -14.23 -3.60
C LEU A 164 -10.88 -15.03 -3.94
N ARG A 165 -11.43 -14.85 -5.15
CA ARG A 165 -12.65 -15.53 -5.60
C ARG A 165 -12.36 -16.96 -6.04
N THR A 166 -11.34 -17.16 -6.87
CA THR A 166 -10.98 -18.50 -7.39
C THR A 166 -10.01 -19.25 -6.49
N GLN A 167 -9.42 -18.57 -5.49
CA GLN A 167 -8.39 -19.10 -4.59
C GLN A 167 -7.19 -19.67 -5.34
N THR A 168 -6.77 -18.95 -6.38
CA THR A 168 -5.60 -19.29 -7.20
C THR A 168 -4.53 -18.24 -7.06
N SER A 169 -3.27 -18.65 -7.09
CA SER A 169 -2.13 -17.74 -7.04
C SER A 169 -1.25 -17.84 -8.29
N SER A 170 -0.75 -16.72 -8.78
CA SER A 170 0.27 -16.64 -9.82
C SER A 170 1.42 -15.73 -9.39
N LYS A 171 2.63 -16.04 -9.84
CA LYS A 171 3.79 -15.18 -9.61
C LYS A 171 3.74 -14.00 -10.59
N CYS A 172 4.04 -12.80 -10.12
CA CYS A 172 4.15 -11.61 -10.95
C CYS A 172 5.63 -11.43 -11.33
N TYR A 173 5.99 -11.68 -12.59
CA TYR A 173 7.37 -11.52 -13.07
C TYR A 173 7.70 -10.09 -13.52
N GLY A 174 6.72 -9.18 -13.49
CA GLY A 174 6.87 -7.75 -13.74
C GLY A 174 5.82 -7.24 -14.73
N ASN A 175 6.10 -6.10 -15.35
CA ASN A 175 5.18 -5.38 -16.24
C ASN A 175 4.49 -6.17 -17.35
N ASP A 176 5.03 -7.33 -17.74
CA ASP A 176 4.51 -8.07 -18.89
C ASP A 176 3.27 -8.91 -18.53
N ASP A 177 2.99 -9.16 -17.24
CA ASP A 177 1.92 -10.06 -16.80
C ASP A 177 0.57 -9.35 -16.53
N HIS A 178 0.57 -8.03 -16.34
CA HIS A 178 -0.62 -7.24 -16.00
C HIS A 178 -0.73 -6.00 -16.90
N GLN A 179 -1.57 -6.06 -17.93
CA GLN A 179 -1.75 -4.96 -18.89
C GLN A 179 -2.41 -3.70 -18.25
N ASP A 180 -3.11 -3.88 -17.13
CA ASP A 180 -3.97 -2.83 -16.55
C ASP A 180 -3.33 -2.09 -15.37
N CYS A 181 -2.19 -2.58 -14.85
CA CYS A 181 -1.48 -1.92 -13.75
C CYS A 181 0.03 -2.15 -13.80
N PHE A 182 0.78 -1.13 -13.41
CA PHE A 182 2.24 -1.17 -13.33
C PHE A 182 2.70 -1.69 -11.97
N VAL A 183 3.57 -2.71 -11.95
CA VAL A 183 4.14 -3.31 -10.73
C VAL A 183 5.67 -3.27 -10.80
N ASN A 184 6.30 -2.45 -9.95
CA ASN A 184 7.75 -2.35 -9.88
C ASN A 184 8.37 -3.32 -8.86
N ASN A 185 8.63 -4.55 -9.30
CA ASN A 185 9.25 -5.58 -8.45
C ASN A 185 10.62 -5.18 -7.86
N SER A 186 11.44 -4.40 -8.57
CA SER A 186 12.76 -3.97 -8.06
C SER A 186 12.59 -3.02 -6.88
N PHE A 187 11.72 -2.03 -7.04
CA PHE A 187 11.44 -1.05 -5.99
C PHE A 187 10.72 -1.69 -4.79
N ILE A 188 9.80 -2.64 -5.03
CA ILE A 188 9.21 -3.44 -3.96
C ILE A 188 10.31 -4.19 -3.20
N GLY A 189 11.25 -4.81 -3.91
CA GLY A 189 12.38 -5.51 -3.29
C GLY A 189 13.24 -4.60 -2.39
N GLU A 190 13.62 -3.41 -2.88
CA GLU A 190 14.39 -2.42 -2.12
C GLU A 190 13.61 -1.90 -0.90
N TYR A 191 12.32 -1.63 -1.07
CA TYR A 191 11.45 -1.23 0.04
C TYR A 191 11.38 -2.32 1.11
N MET A 192 11.17 -3.58 0.71
CA MET A 192 11.10 -4.70 1.64
C MET A 192 12.41 -4.95 2.37
N ASP A 193 13.57 -4.64 1.77
CA ASP A 193 14.86 -4.65 2.45
C ASP A 193 14.98 -3.54 3.50
N LEU A 194 14.49 -2.33 3.18
CA LEU A 194 14.51 -1.19 4.11
C LEU A 194 13.70 -1.48 5.38
N ILE A 195 12.52 -2.09 5.22
CA ILE A 195 11.64 -2.44 6.33
C ILE A 195 11.81 -3.89 6.82
N HIS A 196 12.86 -4.59 6.35
CA HIS A 196 13.07 -6.02 6.60
C HIS A 196 13.09 -6.36 8.09
N GLY A 197 13.82 -5.57 8.89
CA GLY A 197 13.91 -5.75 10.34
C GLY A 197 12.56 -5.65 11.05
N SER A 198 11.67 -4.78 10.56
CA SER A 198 10.32 -4.61 11.08
C SER A 198 9.35 -5.70 10.60
N ILE A 199 9.51 -6.21 9.36
CA ILE A 199 8.59 -7.22 8.77
C ILE A 199 8.83 -8.64 9.28
N TRP A 200 10.05 -9.01 9.72
CA TRP A 200 10.24 -10.33 10.36
C TRP A 200 9.49 -10.44 11.71
N GLY A 201 9.19 -9.31 12.34
CA GLY A 201 8.35 -9.24 13.54
C GLY A 201 6.86 -9.38 13.23
N TYR A 202 6.10 -9.86 14.21
CA TYR A 202 4.65 -9.77 14.19
C TYR A 202 4.20 -8.38 14.64
N GLY A 203 3.01 -7.95 14.22
CA GLY A 203 2.54 -6.58 14.45
C GLY A 203 3.03 -5.58 13.39
N ALA A 204 3.79 -6.05 12.40
CA ALA A 204 4.34 -5.25 11.33
C ALA A 204 3.25 -4.70 10.41
N ALA A 205 3.33 -3.40 10.13
CA ALA A 205 2.54 -2.74 9.09
C ALA A 205 3.42 -2.49 7.87
N VAL A 206 3.01 -3.00 6.72
CA VAL A 206 3.50 -2.55 5.42
C VAL A 206 2.65 -1.33 5.07
N THR A 207 3.19 -0.14 5.37
CA THR A 207 2.53 1.13 5.03
C THR A 207 2.60 1.39 3.53
N LEU A 208 1.61 2.13 3.05
CA LEU A 208 1.23 2.25 1.65
C LEU A 208 2.18 3.05 0.77
N PHE A 209 2.93 2.36 -0.10
CA PHE A 209 3.38 2.98 -1.35
C PHE A 209 2.43 2.58 -2.46
N GLN A 210 2.12 3.49 -3.39
CA GLN A 210 1.40 3.17 -4.63
C GLN A 210 2.30 2.36 -5.56
N PHE A 211 2.65 1.13 -5.17
CA PHE A 211 3.46 0.19 -5.97
C PHE A 211 2.73 -0.34 -7.19
N VAL A 212 1.41 -0.23 -7.16
CA VAL A 212 0.50 -0.68 -8.20
C VAL A 212 -0.25 0.55 -8.70
N LEU A 213 0.29 1.16 -9.75
CA LEU A 213 -0.32 2.33 -10.37
C LEU A 213 -1.22 1.89 -11.52
N PRO A 214 -2.44 2.44 -11.64
CA PRO A 214 -3.20 2.27 -12.85
C PRO A 214 -2.46 2.91 -14.03
N THR A 215 -2.47 2.25 -15.19
CA THR A 215 -1.76 2.73 -16.39
C THR A 215 -2.37 3.99 -17.01
N TRP A 216 -3.61 4.35 -16.65
CA TRP A 216 -4.32 5.51 -17.20
C TRP A 216 -3.99 6.85 -16.53
N MET A 217 -3.18 6.85 -15.47
CA MET A 217 -2.81 8.09 -14.79
C MET A 217 -1.80 8.85 -15.66
N GLU A 218 -2.29 9.83 -16.44
CA GLU A 218 -1.46 10.75 -17.23
C GLU A 218 -0.46 11.49 -16.34
N SER A 219 0.61 12.04 -16.93
CA SER A 219 1.63 12.81 -16.22
C SER A 219 1.01 13.94 -15.42
N VAL A 220 1.08 13.87 -14.09
CA VAL A 220 0.65 14.97 -13.20
C VAL A 220 1.57 16.17 -13.45
N PRO A 221 1.07 17.41 -13.62
CA PRO A 221 1.92 18.57 -13.85
C PRO A 221 2.89 18.78 -12.70
N CYS A 222 4.16 19.10 -12.91
CA CYS A 222 5.12 19.20 -11.79
C CYS A 222 4.70 20.22 -10.72
N PRO A 223 4.86 19.92 -9.42
CA PRO A 223 4.73 20.91 -8.36
C PRO A 223 5.70 22.09 -8.58
N PRO A 224 5.35 23.30 -8.13
CA PRO A 224 6.24 24.46 -8.25
C PRO A 224 7.59 24.19 -7.57
N LYS A 225 8.69 24.42 -8.27
CA LYS A 225 10.08 24.25 -7.79
C LYS A 225 10.48 22.81 -7.47
N THR A 226 9.84 21.80 -8.07
CA THR A 226 10.22 20.40 -7.94
C THR A 226 10.40 19.77 -9.31
N GLU A 227 11.57 19.17 -9.56
CA GLU A 227 11.74 18.26 -10.70
C GLU A 227 11.09 16.92 -10.34
N MET A 228 10.01 16.54 -11.04
CA MET A 228 9.52 15.17 -10.94
C MET A 228 10.37 14.26 -11.81
N ILE A 229 10.57 13.03 -11.34
CA ILE A 229 11.07 11.95 -12.19
C ILE A 229 9.96 11.65 -13.19
N ASP A 230 10.22 11.94 -14.46
CA ASP A 230 9.34 11.57 -15.57
C ASP A 230 9.13 10.03 -15.56
N THR A 231 7.88 9.59 -15.53
CA THR A 231 7.53 8.17 -15.53
C THR A 231 8.08 7.45 -16.76
N THR A 232 8.18 8.14 -17.90
CA THR A 232 8.80 7.67 -19.16
C THR A 232 10.32 7.53 -19.03
N SER A 233 10.95 8.43 -18.26
CA SER A 233 12.34 8.33 -17.84
C SER A 233 12.56 7.16 -16.88
N LEU A 234 11.58 6.79 -16.05
CA LEU A 234 11.60 5.61 -15.20
C LEU A 234 11.56 4.30 -16.01
N TYR A 235 10.76 4.26 -17.08
CA TYR A 235 10.74 3.16 -18.07
C TYR A 235 12.09 3.00 -18.79
N SER A 236 12.70 4.09 -19.24
CA SER A 236 13.99 4.04 -19.93
C SER A 236 15.16 3.73 -18.98
N HIS A 237 15.15 4.27 -17.75
CA HIS A 237 16.17 3.98 -16.75
C HIS A 237 16.15 2.50 -16.31
N THR A 238 14.96 1.91 -16.15
CA THR A 238 14.81 0.48 -15.82
C THR A 238 15.18 -0.43 -17.00
N ALA A 239 14.86 -0.03 -18.24
CA ALA A 239 15.30 -0.75 -19.45
C ALA A 239 16.82 -0.72 -19.62
N THR A 240 17.47 0.43 -19.35
CA THR A 240 18.93 0.58 -19.43
C THR A 240 19.65 -0.21 -18.33
N ILE A 241 19.08 -0.30 -17.12
CA ILE A 241 19.60 -1.16 -16.03
C ILE A 241 19.50 -2.65 -16.42
N ARG A 242 18.37 -3.09 -17.01
CA ARG A 242 18.20 -4.46 -17.51
C ARG A 242 19.20 -4.82 -18.61
N LYS A 243 19.49 -3.88 -19.52
CA LYS A 243 20.49 -4.06 -20.59
C LYS A 243 21.90 -4.19 -20.01
N ARG A 244 22.27 -3.34 -19.05
CA ARG A 244 23.59 -3.40 -18.38
C ARG A 244 23.82 -4.69 -17.59
N LYS A 245 22.81 -5.23 -16.92
CA LYS A 245 22.95 -6.53 -16.21
C LYS A 245 23.12 -7.70 -17.18
N ARG A 246 22.36 -7.69 -18.28
CA ARG A 246 22.45 -8.72 -19.33
C ARG A 246 23.81 -8.70 -20.06
N ASP A 247 24.39 -7.51 -20.26
CA ASP A 247 25.71 -7.34 -20.90
C ASP A 247 26.88 -7.65 -19.93
N ASN A 248 26.67 -7.54 -18.62
CA ASN A 248 27.67 -7.84 -17.59
C ASN A 248 27.66 -9.30 -17.10
N GLY A 249 26.74 -10.14 -17.60
CA GLY A 249 26.68 -11.56 -17.25
C GLY A 249 26.27 -11.84 -15.80
N GLU A 250 25.40 -11.00 -15.21
CA GLU A 250 24.72 -11.22 -13.92
C GLU A 250 23.23 -11.56 -14.09
#